data_AF-A0A060BX40-F1
#
_entry.id   AF-A0A060BX40-F1
#
_cell.length_a   1.000
_cell.length_b   1.000
_cell.length_c   1.000
_cell.angle_alpha   90.00
_cell.angle_beta   90.00
_cell.angle_gamma   90.00
#
_symmetry.space_group_name_H-M   'P 1'
#
loop_
_entity.id
_entity.type
_entity.pdbx_description
1 polymer ?
#
loop_
_entity_poly.entity_id
_entity_poly.type
_entity_poly.pdbx_seq_one_letter_code
_entity_poly.pdbx_strand_id
1 'polypeptide(L)'
;VTYNALRLLDNRPIQYERAGLEWNTDIYCPMYPSPASIERYAQDTTQTRPLIMCEYAHAMGNSLGNFQEYWDVIEKYPSLQGGCIWDW
;
A
#
# COMPACT_ATOMS: atom_id res chain seq x y z
N VAL A 1 -2.87 3.60 21.08
CA VAL A 1 -2.39 2.75 22.21
C VAL A 1 -1.62 1.54 21.71
N THR A 2 -2.22 0.67 20.89
CA THR A 2 -1.57 -0.57 20.41
C THR A 2 -0.32 -0.37 19.56
N TYR A 3 -0.31 0.61 18.63
CA TYR A 3 0.88 0.92 17.81
C TYR A 3 2.12 1.21 18.67
N ASN A 4 2.00 2.09 19.67
CA ASN A 4 3.11 2.40 20.59
C ASN A 4 3.56 1.18 21.40
N ALA A 5 2.62 0.35 21.85
CA ALA A 5 2.97 -0.88 22.57
C ALA A 5 3.76 -1.86 21.68
N LEU A 6 3.34 -2.05 20.43
CA LEU A 6 4.05 -2.88 19.46
C LEU A 6 5.45 -2.33 19.18
N ARG A 7 5.58 -1.01 18.99
CA ARG A 7 6.86 -0.35 18.70
C ARG A 7 7.89 -0.46 19.83
N LEU A 8 7.44 -0.64 21.07
CA LEU A 8 8.32 -0.89 22.23
C LEU A 8 8.80 -2.34 22.30
N LEU A 9 8.10 -3.29 21.67
CA LEU A 9 8.38 -4.71 21.74
C LEU A 9 9.19 -5.22 20.54
N ASP A 10 9.08 -4.57 19.38
CA ASP A 10 9.63 -5.04 18.11
C ASP A 10 10.08 -3.86 17.23
N ASN A 11 11.11 -4.08 16.41
CA ASN A 11 11.65 -3.11 15.45
C ASN A 11 11.14 -3.32 14.00
N ARG A 12 10.35 -4.38 13.75
CA ARG A 12 9.69 -4.60 12.45
C ARG A 12 8.73 -3.45 12.11
N PRO A 13 8.54 -3.12 10.82
CA PRO A 13 7.52 -2.18 10.39
C PRO A 13 6.11 -2.63 10.79
N ILE A 14 5.28 -1.68 11.23
CA ILE A 14 3.89 -1.90 11.64
C ILE A 14 2.98 -1.18 10.64
N GLN A 15 2.02 -1.89 10.05
CA GLN A 15 1.05 -1.29 9.13
C GLN A 15 -0.39 -1.49 9.59
N TYR A 16 -1.26 -0.51 9.31
CA TYR A 16 -2.71 -0.62 9.51
C TYR A 16 -3.43 0.27 8.51
N GLU A 17 -4.21 -0.33 7.60
CA GLU A 17 -4.85 0.40 6.49
C GLU A 17 -5.73 1.56 6.96
N ARG A 18 -6.54 1.34 8.00
CA ARG A 18 -7.44 2.36 8.53
C ARG A 18 -6.74 3.54 9.19
N ALA A 19 -5.43 3.45 9.46
CA ALA A 19 -4.65 4.61 9.88
C ALA A 19 -4.44 5.61 8.74
N GLY A 20 -4.58 5.20 7.47
CA GLY A 20 -4.39 6.07 6.32
C GLY A 20 -3.02 6.73 6.36
N LEU A 21 -3.01 8.07 6.38
CA LEU A 21 -1.77 8.86 6.47
C LEU A 21 -1.43 9.32 7.90
N GLU A 22 -2.14 8.86 8.92
CA GLU A 22 -1.86 9.22 10.32
C GLU A 22 -0.54 8.61 10.83
N TRP A 23 -0.10 9.09 11.98
CA TRP A 23 1.20 8.78 12.58
C TRP A 23 1.39 7.31 13.03
N ASN A 24 0.30 6.56 13.20
CA ASN A 24 0.31 5.22 13.80
C ASN A 24 0.36 4.07 12.77
N THR A 25 1.07 4.28 11.66
CA THR A 25 1.41 3.27 10.64
C THR A 25 2.71 3.65 9.93
N ASP A 26 3.62 2.69 9.79
CA ASP A 26 4.94 2.87 9.17
C ASP A 26 4.87 2.79 7.63
N ILE A 27 3.84 2.13 7.11
CA ILE A 27 3.60 1.91 5.67
C ILE A 27 2.22 2.46 5.34
N TYR A 28 2.10 3.15 4.20
CA TYR A 28 0.79 3.50 3.67
C TYR A 28 0.24 2.30 2.86
N CYS A 29 -0.79 1.63 3.38
CA CYS A 29 -1.25 0.37 2.82
C CYS A 29 -2.73 0.38 2.42
N PRO A 30 -3.16 1.23 1.46
CA PRO A 30 -4.57 1.32 1.06
C PRO A 30 -5.07 0.01 0.44
N MET A 31 -6.35 -0.30 0.66
CA MET A 31 -7.08 -1.37 -0.03
C MET A 31 -7.67 -0.86 -1.35
N TYR A 32 -7.47 -1.61 -2.43
CA TYR A 32 -8.07 -1.38 -3.75
C TYR A 32 -7.92 0.05 -4.33
N PRO A 33 -6.75 0.72 -4.22
CA PRO A 33 -6.55 2.00 -4.90
C PRO A 33 -6.46 1.78 -6.42
N SER A 34 -6.83 2.76 -7.24
CA SER A 34 -6.58 2.70 -8.68
C SER A 34 -5.10 2.97 -9.03
N PRO A 35 -4.60 2.57 -10.22
CA PRO A 35 -3.26 2.94 -10.69
C PRO A 35 -3.01 4.46 -10.65
N ALA A 36 -4.01 5.26 -11.02
CA ALA A 36 -3.92 6.72 -10.94
C ALA A 36 -3.80 7.25 -9.50
N SER A 37 -4.40 6.56 -8.52
CA SER A 37 -4.30 6.94 -7.11
C SER A 37 -2.91 6.67 -6.54
N ILE A 38 -2.32 5.51 -6.87
CA ILE A 38 -0.96 5.19 -6.42
C ILE A 38 0.09 6.06 -7.14
N GLU A 39 -0.12 6.41 -8.41
CA GLU A 39 0.73 7.37 -9.12
C GLU A 39 0.67 8.76 -8.46
N ARG A 40 -0.51 9.24 -8.10
CA ARG A 40 -0.65 10.51 -7.39
C ARG A 40 0.09 10.51 -6.05
N TYR A 41 0.01 9.40 -5.29
CA TYR A 41 0.76 9.26 -4.05
C TYR A 41 2.27 9.33 -4.31
N ALA A 42 2.76 8.64 -5.34
CA ALA A 42 4.18 8.61 -5.69
C ALA A 42 4.74 9.96 -6.16
N GLN A 43 3.90 10.81 -6.75
CA GLN A 43 4.28 12.16 -7.20
C GLN A 43 4.28 13.20 -6.08
N ASP A 44 3.62 12.92 -4.95
CA ASP A 44 3.58 13.83 -3.80
C ASP A 44 4.87 13.72 -2.97
N THR A 45 5.77 14.68 -3.17
CA THR A 45 7.06 14.77 -2.45
C THR A 45 6.94 14.93 -0.93
N THR A 46 5.74 15.22 -0.39
CA THR A 46 5.52 15.29 1.06
C THR A 46 5.32 13.90 1.68
N GLN A 47 5.01 12.89 0.87
CA GLN A 47 4.86 11.51 1.30
C GLN A 47 6.23 10.84 1.42
N THR A 48 6.53 10.34 2.61
CA THR A 48 7.85 9.75 2.94
C THR A 48 7.80 8.25 3.22
N ARG A 49 6.59 7.67 3.31
CA ARG A 49 6.39 6.24 3.54
C ARG A 49 6.29 5.49 2.21
N PRO A 50 6.72 4.22 2.15
CA PRO A 50 6.40 3.39 1.01
C PRO A 50 4.89 3.08 0.96
N LEU A 51 4.38 2.87 -0.25
CA LEU A 51 3.04 2.35 -0.49
C LEU A 51 3.12 0.86 -0.84
N ILE A 52 2.46 0.03 -0.04
CA ILE A 52 2.23 -1.40 -0.31
C ILE A 52 0.75 -1.68 -0.17
N MET A 53 0.05 -2.01 -1.25
CA MET A 53 -1.39 -2.28 -1.18
C MET A 53 -1.63 -3.56 -0.38
N CYS A 54 -2.27 -3.47 0.79
CA CYS A 54 -2.52 -4.67 1.60
C CYS A 54 -3.53 -5.61 0.93
N GLU A 55 -4.39 -5.06 0.07
CA GLU A 55 -5.27 -5.78 -0.85
C GLU A 55 -5.38 -5.00 -2.17
N TYR A 56 -5.20 -5.65 -3.30
CA TYR A 56 -5.54 -5.12 -4.63
C TYR A 56 -5.94 -6.26 -5.58
N ALA A 57 -6.37 -5.92 -6.80
CA ALA A 57 -6.70 -6.88 -7.85
C ALA A 57 -7.60 -8.05 -7.38
N HIS A 58 -8.84 -7.75 -6.98
CA HIS A 58 -9.78 -8.74 -6.45
C HIS A 58 -10.02 -9.89 -7.46
N ALA A 59 -9.55 -11.10 -7.16
CA ALA A 59 -9.44 -12.27 -8.03
C ALA A 59 -10.73 -13.11 -8.17
N MET A 60 -11.89 -12.57 -7.78
CA MET A 60 -13.15 -13.30 -7.82
C MET A 60 -13.63 -13.57 -9.26
N GLY A 61 -13.71 -14.84 -9.65
CA GLY A 61 -14.25 -15.26 -10.94
C GLY A 61 -13.30 -15.00 -12.11
N ASN A 62 -13.82 -14.50 -13.24
CA ASN A 62 -13.00 -14.04 -14.37
C ASN A 62 -12.64 -12.57 -14.15
N SER A 63 -11.51 -12.34 -13.48
CA SER A 63 -11.10 -11.02 -12.98
C SER A 63 -9.65 -10.69 -13.39
N LEU A 64 -8.93 -9.90 -12.58
CA LEU A 64 -7.55 -9.47 -12.79
C LEU A 64 -7.35 -8.67 -14.09
N GLY A 65 -8.39 -7.93 -14.50
CA GLY A 65 -8.24 -6.85 -15.46
C GLY A 65 -7.21 -5.83 -14.98
N ASN A 66 -6.67 -5.02 -15.89
CA ASN A 66 -5.72 -3.93 -15.64
C ASN A 66 -4.48 -4.22 -14.76
N PHE A 67 -4.12 -5.49 -14.57
CA PHE A 67 -2.97 -5.87 -13.75
C PHE A 67 -1.65 -5.25 -14.24
N GLN A 68 -1.47 -5.15 -15.56
CA GLN A 68 -0.30 -4.51 -16.17
C GLN A 68 -0.21 -3.02 -15.80
N GLU A 69 -1.34 -2.30 -15.79
CA GLU A 69 -1.37 -0.86 -15.49
C GLU A 69 -0.92 -0.57 -14.05
N TYR A 70 -1.20 -1.48 -13.10
CA TYR A 70 -0.64 -1.38 -11.76
C TYR A 70 0.88 -1.49 -11.78
N TRP A 71 1.42 -2.54 -12.42
CA TRP A 71 2.85 -2.80 -12.42
C TRP A 71 3.66 -1.78 -13.22
N ASP A 72 3.12 -1.25 -14.32
CA ASP A 72 3.72 -0.14 -15.06
C ASP A 72 3.95 1.09 -14.17
N VAL A 73 3.00 1.36 -13.26
CA VAL A 73 3.12 2.47 -12.30
C VAL A 73 4.02 2.09 -11.12
N ILE A 74 3.89 0.88 -10.57
CA ILE A 74 4.71 0.39 -9.45
C ILE A 74 6.21 0.43 -9.80
N GLU A 75 6.57 -0.07 -10.98
CA GLU A 75 7.98 -0.12 -11.41
C GLU A 75 8.55 1.25 -11.78
N LYS A 76 7.70 2.23 -12.08
CA LYS A 76 8.10 3.60 -12.43
C LYS A 76 8.54 4.43 -11.23
N TYR A 77 8.00 4.18 -10.03
CA TYR A 77 8.25 5.01 -8.85
C TYR A 77 8.80 4.21 -7.66
N PRO A 78 10.01 4.52 -7.15
CA PRO A 78 10.62 3.76 -6.04
C PRO A 78 9.84 3.72 -4.73
N SER A 79 8.91 4.65 -4.50
CA SER A 79 8.04 4.68 -3.32
C SER A 79 6.90 3.66 -3.37
N LEU A 80 6.61 3.10 -4.55
CA LEU A 80 5.60 2.05 -4.74
C LEU A 80 6.29 0.69 -4.69
N GLN A 81 5.83 -0.19 -3.80
CA GLN A 81 6.49 -1.47 -3.52
C GLN A 81 5.57 -2.68 -3.73
N GLY A 82 4.56 -2.53 -4.60
CA GLY A 82 3.63 -3.60 -4.97
C GLY A 82 2.43 -3.74 -4.02
N GLY A 83 1.98 -4.97 -3.81
CA GLY A 83 0.84 -5.29 -2.95
C GLY A 83 0.51 -6.76 -2.94
N CYS A 84 -0.52 -7.13 -2.18
CA CYS A 84 -1.05 -8.49 -2.09
C CYS A 84 -2.35 -8.59 -2.89
N ILE A 85 -2.40 -9.50 -3.87
CA ILE A 85 -3.64 -9.84 -4.58
C ILE A 85 -4.64 -10.40 -3.56
N TRP A 86 -5.91 -10.05 -3.71
CA TRP A 86 -6.98 -10.66 -2.93
C TRP A 86 -7.76 -11.68 -3.79
N ASP A 87 -7.70 -12.98 -3.57
CA ASP A 87 -7.03 -13.74 -2.50
C ASP A 87 -5.95 -14.70 -3.04
N TRP A 88 -5.74 -15.84 -2.37
CA TRP A 88 -4.62 -16.78 -2.53
C TRP A 88 -4.66 -17.58 -3.84
#